data_AF-A0A6B3FG71-F1
#
_entry.id   AF-A0A6B3FG71-F1
#
_cell.length_a   1.000
_cell.length_b   1.000
_cell.length_c   1.000
_cell.angle_alpha   90.00
_cell.angle_beta   90.00
_cell.angle_gamma   90.00
#
_symmetry.space_group_name_H-M   'P 1'
#
loop_
_entity.id
_entity.type
_entity.pdbx_description
1 polymer ?
#
loop_
_entity_poly.entity_id
_entity_poly.type
_entity_poly.pdbx_seq_one_letter_code
_entity_poly.pdbx_strand_id
1 'polypeptide(L)'
;EPVTAVFAGNNRVTVTVVRVLAEHVRPVALVGFDDFELADLLDPGVTVVAQDAAQLGRTAAQRLFGRLDGAAHEAERFVLPTRLIPRGS
;
A
#
# COMPACT_ATOMS: atom_id res chain seq x y z
N GLU A 1 10.28 -0.24 -27.10
CA GLU A 1 9.45 -1.32 -26.51
C GLU A 1 8.40 -0.66 -25.60
N PRO A 2 7.12 -1.08 -25.62
CA PRO A 2 6.09 -0.47 -24.77
C PRO A 2 6.25 -0.91 -23.30
N VAL A 3 5.71 -0.10 -22.38
CA VAL A 3 5.63 -0.46 -20.96
C VAL A 3 4.71 -1.67 -20.79
N THR A 4 5.17 -2.69 -20.05
CA THR A 4 4.43 -3.93 -19.80
C THR A 4 3.85 -4.03 -18.40
N ALA A 5 4.36 -3.24 -17.45
CA ALA A 5 3.90 -3.23 -16.06
C ALA A 5 4.09 -1.85 -15.39
N VAL A 6 3.27 -1.55 -14.39
CA VAL A 6 3.35 -0.37 -13.54
C VAL A 6 3.33 -0.79 -12.08
N PHE A 7 4.26 -0.25 -11.29
CA PHE A 7 4.21 -0.29 -9.83
C PHE A 7 3.85 1.11 -9.31
N ALA A 8 2.68 1.24 -8.69
CA ALA A 8 2.19 2.50 -8.14
C ALA A 8 2.56 2.61 -6.65
N GLY A 9 3.36 3.61 -6.28
CA GLY A 9 3.96 3.72 -4.94
C GLY A 9 3.04 4.22 -3.82
N ASN A 10 1.77 4.50 -4.08
CA ASN A 10 0.76 4.82 -3.07
C ASN A 10 -0.66 4.64 -3.63
N ASN A 11 -1.65 4.65 -2.75
CA ASN A 11 -3.04 4.46 -3.14
C ASN A 11 -3.56 5.48 -4.16
N ARG A 12 -3.23 6.78 -4.00
CA ARG A 12 -3.73 7.84 -4.91
C ARG A 12 -3.22 7.63 -6.34
N VAL A 13 -1.95 7.28 -6.50
CA VAL A 13 -1.36 6.95 -7.79
C VAL A 13 -1.98 5.67 -8.33
N THR A 14 -2.18 4.64 -7.49
CA THR A 14 -2.82 3.37 -7.89
C THR A 14 -4.20 3.61 -8.50
N VAL A 15 -5.06 4.38 -7.83
CA VAL A 15 -6.41 4.72 -8.34
C VAL A 15 -6.34 5.48 -9.66
N THR A 16 -5.35 6.37 -9.82
CA THR A 16 -5.17 7.11 -11.07
C THR A 16 -4.76 6.19 -12.21
N VAL A 17 -3.83 5.26 -11.95
CA VAL A 17 -3.38 4.27 -12.93
C VAL A 17 -4.52 3.34 -13.34
N VAL A 18 -5.33 2.85 -12.39
CA VAL A 18 -6.52 2.04 -12.69
C VAL A 18 -7.44 2.75 -13.68
N ARG A 19 -7.73 4.05 -13.46
CA ARG A 19 -8.60 4.83 -14.36
C ARG A 19 -8.01 4.96 -15.77
N VAL A 20 -6.70 5.20 -15.87
CA VAL A 20 -6.01 5.32 -17.16
C VAL A 20 -5.95 3.98 -17.88
N LEU A 21 -5.72 2.88 -17.15
CA LEU A 21 -5.62 1.54 -17.72
C LEU A 21 -7.00 0.99 -18.15
N ALA A 22 -8.09 1.42 -17.51
CA ALA A 22 -9.44 1.03 -17.91
C ALA A 22 -9.81 1.46 -19.35
N GLU A 23 -9.21 2.54 -19.85
CA GLU A 23 -9.41 3.04 -21.21
C GLU A 23 -8.33 2.55 -22.20
N HIS A 24 -7.37 1.74 -21.72
CA HIS A 24 -6.22 1.30 -22.51
C HIS A 24 -6.49 -0.04 -23.20
N VAL A 25 -6.34 -0.07 -24.53
CA VAL A 25 -6.62 -1.25 -25.35
C VAL A 25 -5.65 -2.41 -25.08
N ARG A 26 -4.41 -2.10 -24.66
CA ARG A 26 -3.40 -3.11 -24.34
C ARG A 26 -3.36 -3.34 -22.83
N PRO A 27 -3.44 -4.59 -22.35
CA PRO A 27 -3.29 -4.88 -20.94
C PRO A 27 -1.86 -4.54 -20.47
N VAL A 28 -1.77 -3.90 -19.31
CA VAL A 28 -0.54 -3.54 -18.62
C VAL A 28 -0.66 -4.06 -17.19
N ALA A 29 0.32 -4.83 -16.73
CA ALA A 29 0.26 -5.38 -15.39
C ALA A 29 0.34 -4.28 -14.34
N LEU A 30 -0.42 -4.39 -13.25
CA LEU A 30 -0.45 -3.39 -12.18
C LEU A 30 -0.17 -4.02 -10.83
N VAL A 31 0.73 -3.41 -10.07
CA VAL A 31 0.85 -3.61 -8.62
C VAL A 31 0.71 -2.26 -7.93
N GLY A 32 -0.28 -2.15 -7.05
CA GLY A 32 -0.54 -0.97 -6.23
C GLY A 32 0.11 -1.05 -4.84
N PHE A 33 -0.02 0.05 -4.11
CA PHE A 33 0.43 0.16 -2.73
C PHE A 33 -0.69 0.73 -1.87
N ASP A 34 -0.82 0.17 -0.66
CA ASP A 34 -1.98 0.25 0.23
C ASP A 34 -3.19 -0.52 -0.33
N ASP A 35 -3.74 -1.45 0.46
CA ASP A 35 -5.00 -2.11 0.09
C ASP A 35 -6.14 -1.11 0.25
N PHE A 36 -7.05 -1.12 -0.70
CA PHE A 36 -8.23 -0.25 -0.71
C PHE A 36 -9.47 -1.11 -0.92
N GLU A 37 -10.59 -0.70 -0.33
CA GLU A 37 -11.81 -1.51 -0.21
C GLU A 37 -12.34 -2.04 -1.55
N LEU A 38 -12.10 -1.32 -2.64
CA LEU A 38 -12.60 -1.70 -3.97
C LEU A 38 -11.60 -2.54 -4.78
N ALA A 39 -10.40 -2.84 -4.25
CA ALA A 39 -9.32 -3.46 -5.03
C ALA A 39 -9.68 -4.86 -5.54
N ASP A 40 -10.48 -5.62 -4.81
CA ASP A 40 -10.97 -6.95 -5.16
C ASP A 40 -12.26 -6.93 -6.01
N LEU A 41 -12.98 -5.81 -6.04
CA LEU A 41 -14.19 -5.62 -6.85
C LEU A 41 -13.92 -5.17 -8.29
N LEU A 42 -12.67 -4.80 -8.60
CA LEU A 42 -12.24 -4.47 -9.96
C LEU A 42 -12.06 -5.74 -10.79
N ASP A 43 -12.19 -5.61 -12.11
CA ASP A 43 -11.92 -6.68 -13.07
C ASP A 43 -10.85 -6.23 -14.09
N PRO A 44 -9.62 -6.76 -14.02
CA PRO A 44 -9.12 -7.67 -12.99
C PRO A 44 -8.91 -6.96 -11.63
N GLY A 45 -9.01 -7.72 -10.54
CA GLY A 45 -8.73 -7.19 -9.19
C GLY A 45 -7.27 -6.75 -9.06
N VAL A 46 -7.01 -5.68 -8.31
CA VAL A 46 -5.69 -5.03 -8.26
C VAL A 46 -4.77 -5.68 -7.24
N THR A 47 -3.64 -6.24 -7.69
CA THR A 47 -2.57 -6.73 -6.81
C THR A 47 -1.99 -5.56 -6.01
N VAL A 48 -1.83 -5.71 -4.69
CA VAL A 48 -1.30 -4.63 -3.83
C VAL A 48 -0.28 -5.10 -2.81
N VAL A 49 0.61 -4.19 -2.41
CA VAL A 49 1.37 -4.31 -1.16
C VAL A 49 0.58 -3.63 -0.05
N ALA A 50 -0.02 -4.43 0.83
CA ALA A 50 -0.82 -3.98 1.95
C ALA A 50 0.03 -3.73 3.20
N GLN A 51 -0.24 -2.62 3.88
CA GLN A 51 0.32 -2.29 5.19
C GLN A 51 -0.70 -2.54 6.30
N ASP A 52 -0.25 -2.93 7.49
CA ASP A 52 -1.10 -2.94 8.69
C ASP A 52 -1.08 -1.55 9.34
N ALA A 53 -1.94 -0.66 8.85
CA ALA A 53 -2.08 0.70 9.38
C ALA A 53 -2.47 0.71 10.87
N ALA A 54 -3.23 -0.29 11.31
CA ALA A 54 -3.64 -0.41 12.71
C ALA A 54 -2.45 -0.78 13.60
N GLN A 55 -1.59 -1.69 13.16
CA GLN A 55 -0.33 -2.01 13.84
C GLN A 55 0.60 -0.81 13.87
N LEU A 56 0.75 -0.09 12.75
CA LEU A 56 1.54 1.13 12.70
C LEU A 56 1.08 2.16 13.73
N GLY A 57 -0.24 2.43 13.77
CA GLY A 57 -0.84 3.35 14.73
C GLY A 57 -0.64 2.90 16.18
N ARG A 58 -0.87 1.61 16.49
CA ARG A 58 -0.64 1.06 17.84
C ARG A 58 0.82 1.20 18.28
N THR A 59 1.77 0.81 17.42
CA THR A 59 3.20 0.93 17.71
C THR A 59 3.59 2.38 17.93
N ALA A 60 3.15 3.29 17.06
CA ALA A 60 3.43 4.73 17.22
C ALA A 60 2.85 5.29 18.54
N ALA A 61 1.60 4.96 18.86
CA ALA A 61 0.94 5.42 20.08
C ALA A 61 1.63 4.89 21.34
N GLN A 62 1.99 3.60 21.38
CA GLN A 62 2.72 3.02 22.52
C GLN A 62 4.04 3.75 22.80
N ARG A 63 4.78 4.12 21.74
CA ARG A 63 6.04 4.88 21.89
C ARG A 63 5.81 6.32 22.33
N LEU A 64 4.75 6.95 21.83
CA LEU A 64 4.36 8.29 22.27
C LEU A 64 4.01 8.30 23.76
N PHE A 65 3.17 7.38 24.22
CA PHE A 65 2.79 7.30 25.63
C PHE A 65 3.96 6.95 26.54
N GLY A 66 4.83 6.01 26.14
CA GLY A 66 6.06 5.73 26.88
C GLY A 66 6.95 6.97 27.07
N ARG A 67 7.07 7.83 26.05
CA ARG A 67 7.80 9.10 26.16
C ARG A 67 7.13 10.09 27.11
N LEU A 68 5.80 10.18 27.08
CA LEU A 68 5.04 11.04 28.01
C LEU A 68 5.19 10.58 29.47
N ASP A 69 5.33 9.27 29.69
CA ASP A 69 5.57 8.67 31.01
C ASP A 69 7.05 8.74 31.46
N GLY A 70 7.91 9.44 30.71
CA GLY A 70 9.31 9.71 31.06
C GLY A 70 10.32 8.70 30.52
N ALA A 71 9.91 7.78 29.64
CA ALA A 71 10.88 6.91 28.96
C ALA A 71 11.76 7.72 28.00
N ALA A 72 13.05 7.79 28.31
CA ALA A 72 14.07 8.40 27.45
C ALA A 72 14.48 7.43 26.34
N HIS A 73 13.58 7.18 25.39
CA HIS A 73 13.91 6.42 24.19
C HIS A 73 14.68 7.30 23.20
N GLU A 74 15.87 6.87 22.81
CA GLU A 74 16.54 7.41 21.64
C GLU A 74 15.66 7.28 20.38
N ALA A 75 16.03 8.00 19.32
CA ALA A 75 15.37 7.86 18.04
C ALA A 75 15.63 6.44 17.49
N GLU A 76 14.58 5.62 17.46
CA GLU A 76 14.65 4.24 16.98
C GLU A 76 13.84 4.07 15.70
N ARG A 77 14.36 3.25 14.77
CA ARG A 77 13.66 2.88 13.54
C ARG A 77 12.94 1.55 13.73
N PHE A 78 11.61 1.60 13.66
CA PHE A 78 10.76 0.40 13.63
C PHE A 78 10.32 0.12 12.19
N VAL A 79 10.55 -1.11 11.73
CA VAL A 79 10.07 -1.59 10.43
C VAL A 79 8.99 -2.62 10.69
N LEU A 80 7.78 -2.34 10.23
CA LEU A 80 6.66 -3.27 10.30
C LEU A 80 6.57 -4.06 8.99
N PRO A 81 6.17 -5.35 9.05
CA PRO A 81 6.02 -6.17 7.86
C PRO A 81 4.86 -5.67 6.98
N THR A 82 5.02 -5.81 5.67
CA THR A 82 3.94 -5.65 4.69
C THR A 82 3.55 -7.00 4.11
N ARG A 83 2.40 -7.06 3.44
CA ARG A 83 1.91 -8.28 2.78
C ARG A 83 1.59 -8.00 1.32
N LEU A 84 2.08 -8.83 0.42
CA LEU A 84 1.60 -8.84 -0.95
C LEU A 84 0.25 -9.56 -0.98
N ILE A 85 -0.77 -8.91 -1.51
CA ILE A 85 -2.08 -9.50 -1.79
C ILE A 85 -2.16 -9.68 -3.30
N PRO A 86 -1.84 -10.88 -3.83
CA PRO A 86 -1.89 -11.15 -5.26
C PRO A 86 -3.34 -11.19 -5.74
N ARG A 87 -3.61 -10.52 -6.85
CA ARG A 87 -4.88 -10.54 -7.58
C ARG A 87 -4.59 -10.69 -9.09
N GLY A 88 -5.53 -10.29 -9.96
CA GLY A 88 -5.47 -10.57 -11.40
C GLY A 88 -4.83 -9.48 -12.27
N SER A 89 -4.57 -8.29 -11.72
CA SER A 89 -4.03 -7.15 -12.46
C SER A 89 -2.56 -7.29 -12.85
#